data_AF-A0A1Y3ZPY1-F1
#
_entry.id   AF-A0A1Y3ZPY1-F1
#
_cell.length_a   1.000
_cell.length_b   1.000
_cell.length_c   1.000
_cell.angle_alpha   90.00
_cell.angle_beta   90.00
_cell.angle_gamma   90.00
#
_symmetry.space_group_name_H-M   'P 1'
#
loop_
_entity.id
_entity.type
_entity.pdbx_description
1 polymer ?
#
loop_
_entity_poly.entity_id
_entity_poly.type
_entity_poly.pdbx_seq_one_letter_code
_entity_poly.pdbx_strand_id
1 'polypeptide(L)'
;MAVFRIERTKDYTVMSNHHLRNHELSLKAKGLLSMMLSLPDDWNYTTRGLAKICKEGVDAIGSALRELETAGYIVRNQLRDQQGRISDTEYVIYEKPQPRQPETPRPDTAVPDTASPDTENPYLDKPDTEKPAELNIEKPNTQKQNTHGASTDSIPFRETAAAQLPERKGRDAMSVSEIENYRELILENIEYDYLCREFSTYDTIEDADGKERRVLNAKETTLAAQKQQAIRDAFKDWIWKDPDRRQALVRQYNEEMNSTRPREYDGGHITFGGMNPAITLREHQKNAIAHVLYGGNTLLAHEVGAGKTFEMVAAAMESKRLGLCQKSLFVVPNHLTEQWASEFLRLYPSANILVTTKKDFETHNRKKFCARIATGDYDAIIMGHSQFEKIPISRERQERLLQEQIDEITEGIAEVKYSGGERFTVKQLERTKKSLEARLEKLQAESRKDDVVTFEQLGVDRLFVDEAHNYDSTVYPPLENVPRRFSISHRNRWMVESADVVVAYVLHDWGGAATTLRCAKQKKKQIISYRDEMGS
;
A
#
# COMPACT_ATOMS: atom_id res chain seq x y z
N MET A 1 -28.87 -2.24 -27.92
CA MET A 1 -27.69 -2.83 -28.60
C MET A 1 -26.98 -3.70 -27.57
N ALA A 2 -26.73 -4.98 -27.85
CA ALA A 2 -25.98 -5.85 -26.94
C ALA A 2 -24.48 -5.53 -27.03
N VAL A 3 -23.81 -5.37 -25.89
CA VAL A 3 -22.37 -5.08 -25.82
C VAL A 3 -21.66 -6.28 -25.24
N PHE A 4 -21.13 -7.13 -26.11
CA PHE A 4 -20.24 -8.22 -25.71
C PHE A 4 -18.89 -7.61 -25.29
N ARG A 5 -18.43 -7.93 -24.08
CA ARG A 5 -17.11 -7.54 -23.58
C ARG A 5 -16.23 -8.78 -23.51
N ILE A 6 -15.07 -8.72 -24.15
CA ILE A 6 -14.04 -9.75 -24.04
C ILE A 6 -13.22 -9.43 -22.80
N GLU A 7 -13.16 -10.36 -21.85
CA GLU A 7 -12.27 -10.22 -20.69
C GLU A 7 -10.81 -10.32 -21.15
N ARG A 8 -9.97 -9.40 -20.69
CA ARG A 8 -8.54 -9.39 -20.98
C ARG A 8 -7.75 -9.74 -19.73
N THR A 9 -6.94 -10.78 -19.85
CA THR A 9 -6.09 -11.32 -18.77
C THR A 9 -4.59 -11.01 -18.98
N LYS A 10 -4.24 -10.35 -20.09
CA LYS A 10 -2.90 -9.87 -20.46
C LYS A 10 -3.01 -8.54 -21.21
N ASP A 11 -1.91 -7.79 -21.22
CA ASP A 11 -1.73 -6.55 -21.98
C ASP A 11 -2.86 -5.52 -21.75
N TYR A 12 -3.11 -5.23 -20.47
CA TYR A 12 -4.10 -4.26 -20.00
C TYR A 12 -3.58 -3.46 -18.80
N THR A 13 -3.93 -2.17 -18.73
CA THR A 13 -3.65 -1.31 -17.58
C THR A 13 -4.85 -1.29 -16.65
N VAL A 14 -4.63 -1.52 -15.36
CA VAL A 14 -5.63 -1.21 -14.32
C VAL A 14 -5.43 0.25 -13.93
N MET A 15 -6.49 1.04 -14.06
CA MET A 15 -6.52 2.45 -13.64
C MET A 15 -7.88 2.79 -13.06
N SER A 16 -7.92 3.78 -12.17
CA SER A 16 -9.12 4.38 -11.63
C SER A 16 -10.06 4.87 -12.75
N ASN A 17 -11.37 4.77 -12.51
CA ASN A 17 -12.37 5.29 -13.43
C ASN A 17 -12.64 6.80 -13.25
N HIS A 18 -11.92 7.48 -12.34
CA HIS A 18 -12.26 8.83 -11.89
C HIS A 18 -12.18 9.88 -13.01
N HIS A 19 -11.04 9.98 -13.70
CA HIS A 19 -10.88 10.88 -14.86
C HIS A 19 -11.82 10.50 -16.01
N LEU A 20 -11.98 9.20 -16.29
CA LEU A 20 -12.89 8.70 -17.32
C LEU A 20 -14.34 9.16 -17.08
N ARG A 21 -14.77 9.18 -15.81
CA ARG A 21 -16.11 9.62 -15.39
C ARG A 21 -16.25 11.14 -15.22
N ASN A 22 -15.17 11.90 -15.05
CA ASN A 22 -15.26 13.36 -14.90
C ASN A 22 -15.93 14.00 -16.14
N HIS A 23 -17.06 14.68 -15.98
CA HIS A 23 -17.78 15.30 -17.09
C HIS A 23 -17.14 16.60 -17.60
N GLU A 24 -16.24 17.21 -16.82
CA GLU A 24 -15.55 18.46 -17.16
C GLU A 24 -14.32 18.24 -18.04
N LEU A 25 -13.79 17.01 -18.09
CA LEU A 25 -12.66 16.65 -18.96
C LEU A 25 -13.12 16.26 -20.36
N SER A 26 -12.43 16.80 -21.36
CA SER A 26 -12.51 16.40 -22.75
C SER A 26 -12.05 14.95 -22.94
N LEU A 27 -12.55 14.27 -23.98
CA LEU A 27 -12.08 12.92 -24.35
C LEU A 27 -10.57 12.89 -24.62
N LYS A 28 -9.99 14.02 -25.01
CA LYS A 28 -8.57 14.22 -25.27
C LYS A 28 -7.74 14.23 -23.99
N ALA A 29 -8.17 14.98 -22.97
CA ALA A 29 -7.55 14.96 -21.65
C ALA A 29 -7.71 13.59 -20.97
N LYS A 30 -8.89 12.98 -21.07
CA LYS A 30 -9.13 11.61 -20.59
C LYS A 30 -8.21 10.59 -21.25
N GLY A 31 -8.09 10.63 -22.58
CA GLY A 31 -7.22 9.75 -23.35
C GLY A 31 -5.74 9.95 -22.99
N LEU A 32 -5.29 11.21 -22.90
CA LEU A 32 -3.91 11.52 -22.53
C LEU A 32 -3.56 11.07 -21.11
N LEU A 33 -4.40 11.35 -20.12
CA LEU A 33 -4.17 10.87 -18.75
C LEU A 33 -4.19 9.34 -18.66
N SER A 34 -5.08 8.68 -19.39
CA SER A 34 -5.10 7.21 -19.46
C SER A 34 -3.82 6.64 -20.09
N MET A 35 -3.29 7.30 -21.13
CA MET A 35 -2.01 6.95 -21.74
C MET A 35 -0.87 7.15 -20.74
N MET A 36 -0.83 8.30 -20.05
CA MET A 36 0.21 8.62 -19.07
C MET A 36 0.20 7.64 -17.88
N LEU A 37 -0.97 7.23 -17.38
CA LEU A 37 -1.13 6.19 -16.36
C LEU A 37 -0.86 4.75 -16.86
N SER A 38 -0.55 4.56 -18.15
CA SER A 38 -0.21 3.26 -18.74
C SER A 38 1.27 3.09 -19.09
N LEU A 39 2.08 4.13 -18.88
CA LEU A 39 3.50 4.17 -19.23
C LEU A 39 4.38 3.98 -17.97
N PRO A 40 5.62 3.50 -18.14
CA PRO A 40 6.59 3.41 -17.04
C PRO A 40 6.96 4.77 -16.43
N ASP A 41 7.38 4.79 -15.17
CA ASP A 41 7.79 6.01 -14.46
C ASP A 41 9.02 6.70 -15.10
N ASP A 42 9.91 5.94 -15.76
CA ASP A 42 11.10 6.44 -16.47
C ASP A 42 10.81 6.95 -17.90
N TRP A 43 9.53 7.01 -18.30
CA TRP A 43 9.14 7.47 -19.63
C TRP A 43 9.33 8.99 -19.82
N ASN A 44 9.56 9.42 -21.06
CA ASN A 44 9.67 10.84 -21.42
C ASN A 44 8.28 11.51 -21.48
N TYR A 45 7.82 12.01 -20.35
CA TYR A 45 6.53 12.72 -20.19
C TYR A 45 6.50 14.15 -20.75
N THR A 46 7.58 14.65 -21.38
CA THR A 46 7.55 15.98 -22.00
C THR A 46 6.49 16.04 -23.11
N THR A 47 5.97 17.24 -23.41
CA THR A 47 4.98 17.44 -24.50
C THR A 47 5.46 16.88 -25.85
N ARG A 48 6.78 16.85 -26.10
CA ARG A 48 7.38 16.26 -27.31
C ARG A 48 7.51 14.74 -27.23
N GLY A 49 7.81 14.18 -26.06
CA GLY A 49 7.83 12.73 -25.83
C GLY A 49 6.45 12.10 -25.98
N LEU A 50 5.43 12.68 -25.34
CA LEU A 50 4.03 12.26 -25.46
C LEU A 50 3.49 12.41 -26.90
N ALA A 51 3.80 13.51 -27.59
CA ALA A 51 3.42 13.70 -29.00
C ALA A 51 4.14 12.76 -29.98
N LYS A 52 5.12 11.96 -29.54
CA LYS A 52 5.79 10.94 -30.38
C LYS A 52 5.05 9.58 -30.37
N ILE A 53 4.21 9.32 -29.37
CA ILE A 53 3.42 8.09 -29.21
C ILE A 53 1.92 8.29 -29.45
N CYS A 54 1.43 9.52 -29.34
CA CYS A 54 0.07 9.90 -29.72
C CYS A 54 -0.04 10.24 -31.21
N LYS A 55 -1.27 10.31 -31.74
CA LYS A 55 -1.54 10.80 -33.12
C LYS A 55 -1.65 12.34 -33.15
N GLU A 56 -1.90 12.92 -31.99
CA GLU A 56 -2.09 14.33 -31.69
C GLU A 56 -0.76 15.09 -31.67
N GLY A 57 -0.67 16.20 -32.39
CA GLY A 57 0.51 17.05 -32.42
C GLY A 57 0.82 17.76 -31.08
N VAL A 58 2.01 18.37 -30.99
CA VAL A 58 2.54 18.97 -29.75
C VAL A 58 1.58 19.98 -29.11
N ASP A 59 0.97 20.88 -29.89
CA ASP A 59 0.01 21.87 -29.37
C ASP A 59 -1.27 21.21 -28.83
N ALA A 60 -1.65 20.07 -29.41
CA ALA A 60 -2.82 19.33 -29.00
C ALA A 60 -2.56 18.61 -27.66
N ILE A 61 -1.41 17.95 -27.49
CA ILE A 61 -0.96 17.42 -26.19
C ILE A 61 -0.83 18.57 -25.17
N GLY A 62 -0.22 19.68 -25.56
CA GLY A 62 -0.04 20.86 -24.72
C GLY A 62 -1.32 21.59 -24.33
N SER A 63 -2.46 21.36 -25.01
CA SER A 63 -3.78 21.82 -24.53
C SER A 63 -4.33 20.87 -23.46
N ALA A 64 -4.23 19.56 -23.68
CA ALA A 64 -4.75 18.53 -22.77
C ALA A 64 -3.98 18.49 -21.45
N LEU A 65 -2.65 18.69 -21.45
CA LEU A 65 -1.88 18.84 -20.21
C LEU A 65 -2.36 20.03 -19.36
N ARG A 66 -2.60 21.20 -19.97
CA ARG A 66 -3.14 22.39 -19.26
C ARG A 66 -4.55 22.19 -18.72
N GLU A 67 -5.36 21.40 -19.41
CA GLU A 67 -6.71 21.00 -18.98
C GLU A 67 -6.64 20.10 -17.74
N LEU A 68 -5.76 19.10 -17.74
CA LEU A 68 -5.49 18.19 -16.63
C LEU A 68 -4.86 18.89 -15.42
N GLU A 69 -3.96 19.85 -15.66
CA GLU A 69 -3.38 20.75 -14.65
C GLU A 69 -4.46 21.64 -14.01
N THR A 70 -5.34 22.24 -14.82
CA THR A 70 -6.46 23.07 -14.33
C THR A 70 -7.45 22.26 -13.51
N ALA A 71 -7.68 21.01 -13.88
CA ALA A 71 -8.54 20.06 -13.17
C ALA A 71 -7.83 19.31 -12.02
N GLY A 72 -6.57 19.63 -11.70
CA GLY A 72 -5.83 19.08 -10.55
C GLY A 72 -5.34 17.62 -10.69
N TYR A 73 -5.40 17.02 -11.88
CA TYR A 73 -4.89 15.66 -12.12
C TYR A 73 -3.39 15.62 -12.42
N ILE A 74 -2.79 16.76 -12.75
CA ILE A 74 -1.37 16.89 -13.06
C ILE A 74 -0.80 18.12 -12.35
N VAL A 75 0.39 18.00 -11.77
CA VAL A 75 1.23 19.13 -11.33
C VAL A 75 2.51 19.12 -12.17
N ARG A 76 2.95 20.30 -12.62
CA ARG A 76 4.11 20.45 -13.52
C ARG A 76 5.24 21.23 -12.82
N ASN A 77 6.36 20.56 -12.58
CA ASN A 77 7.56 21.15 -12.01
C ASN A 77 8.55 21.48 -13.13
N GLN A 78 8.97 22.75 -13.25
CA GLN A 78 10.01 23.16 -14.22
C GLN A 78 11.37 23.20 -13.52
N LEU A 79 12.19 22.18 -13.77
CA LEU A 79 13.56 22.14 -13.26
C LEU A 79 14.42 23.13 -14.04
N ARG A 80 15.38 23.77 -13.35
CA ARG A 80 16.29 24.75 -13.93
C ARG A 80 17.74 24.31 -13.79
N ASP A 81 18.56 24.63 -14.79
CA ASP A 81 20.00 24.44 -14.69
C ASP A 81 20.66 25.49 -13.78
N GLN A 82 21.95 25.28 -13.49
CA GLN A 82 22.79 26.21 -12.73
C GLN A 82 23.03 27.56 -13.45
N GLN A 83 22.48 27.75 -14.65
CA GLN A 83 22.47 29.02 -15.40
C GLN A 83 21.05 29.62 -15.48
N GLY A 84 20.09 29.09 -14.72
CA GLY A 84 18.71 29.58 -14.59
C GLY A 84 17.78 29.26 -15.76
N ARG A 85 18.24 28.52 -16.78
CA ARG A 85 17.42 28.09 -17.93
C ARG A 85 16.59 26.87 -17.54
N ILE A 86 15.45 26.65 -18.20
CA ILE A 86 14.64 25.45 -17.96
C ILE A 86 15.41 24.25 -18.54
N SER A 87 15.81 23.30 -17.69
CA SER A 87 16.57 22.11 -18.07
C SER A 87 15.64 20.92 -18.36
N ASP A 88 14.60 20.74 -17.55
CA ASP A 88 13.64 19.65 -17.68
C ASP A 88 12.24 20.04 -17.16
N THR A 89 11.26 19.16 -17.32
CA THR A 89 9.89 19.33 -16.83
C THR A 89 9.33 18.01 -16.30
N GLU A 90 9.34 17.88 -14.99
CA GLU A 90 8.73 16.77 -14.26
C GLU A 90 7.21 16.97 -14.18
N TYR A 91 6.47 15.86 -14.26
CA TYR A 91 5.01 15.83 -14.11
C TYR A 91 4.63 14.87 -12.99
N VAL A 92 3.99 15.38 -11.94
CA VAL A 92 3.35 14.55 -10.92
C VAL A 92 1.92 14.27 -11.38
N ILE A 93 1.60 12.99 -11.59
CA ILE A 93 0.37 12.52 -12.23
C ILE A 93 -0.51 11.84 -11.17
N TYR A 94 -1.77 12.21 -11.07
CA TYR A 94 -2.70 11.71 -10.06
C TYR A 94 -3.94 11.06 -10.69
N GLU A 95 -4.34 9.89 -10.17
CA GLU A 95 -5.60 9.24 -10.55
C GLU A 95 -6.86 9.99 -10.08
N LYS A 96 -6.74 10.82 -9.04
CA LYS A 96 -7.80 11.64 -8.45
C LYS A 96 -7.32 13.10 -8.37
N PRO A 97 -8.18 14.10 -8.64
CA PRO A 97 -7.78 15.49 -8.66
C PRO A 97 -7.36 15.97 -7.28
N GLN A 98 -6.24 16.68 -7.20
CA GLN A 98 -5.74 17.27 -5.96
C GLN A 98 -6.35 18.66 -5.72
N PRO A 99 -6.59 19.05 -4.45
CA PRO A 99 -7.03 20.41 -4.13
C PRO A 99 -5.95 21.42 -4.55
N ARG A 100 -6.36 22.51 -5.19
CA ARG A 100 -5.45 23.60 -5.62
C ARG A 100 -4.72 24.18 -4.41
N GLN A 101 -3.39 24.06 -4.39
CA GLN A 101 -2.56 24.86 -3.50
C GLN A 101 -2.55 26.32 -4.00
N PRO A 102 -2.50 27.32 -3.09
CA PRO A 102 -2.41 28.72 -3.48
C PRO A 102 -1.06 29.02 -4.13
N GLU A 103 -1.05 29.68 -5.29
CA GLU A 103 0.18 30.10 -5.95
C GLU A 103 0.92 31.16 -5.11
N THR A 104 2.22 30.98 -4.91
CA THR A 104 3.08 32.03 -4.34
C THR A 104 3.29 33.16 -5.35
N PRO A 105 3.13 34.44 -4.95
CA PRO A 105 3.33 35.56 -5.86
C PRO A 105 4.80 35.65 -6.30
N ARG A 106 5.02 35.84 -7.60
CA ARG A 106 6.36 36.04 -8.16
C ARG A 106 6.82 37.48 -7.88
N PRO A 107 8.10 37.71 -7.54
CA PRO A 107 8.61 39.05 -7.34
C PRO A 107 8.74 39.80 -8.68
N ASP A 108 8.27 41.04 -8.72
CA ASP A 108 8.47 41.94 -9.86
C ASP A 108 9.97 42.19 -10.09
N THR A 109 10.43 42.05 -11.34
CA THR A 109 11.76 42.47 -11.76
C THR A 109 11.63 43.52 -12.87
N ALA A 110 12.13 44.72 -12.59
CA ALA A 110 12.07 45.85 -13.51
C ALA A 110 12.98 45.62 -14.74
N VAL A 111 12.59 46.21 -15.88
CA VAL A 111 13.34 46.15 -17.14
C VAL A 111 14.44 47.24 -17.16
N PRO A 112 15.73 46.90 -17.30
CA PRO A 112 16.79 47.85 -17.63
C PRO A 112 16.79 48.14 -19.14
N ASP A 113 17.22 49.33 -19.52
CA ASP A 113 17.15 49.85 -20.90
C ASP A 113 18.52 49.83 -21.60
N THR A 114 18.53 50.17 -22.90
CA THR A 114 19.66 50.59 -23.75
C THR A 114 20.67 49.55 -24.28
N ALA A 115 20.61 49.40 -25.62
CA ALA A 115 21.70 49.52 -26.58
C ALA A 115 22.79 48.43 -26.74
N SER A 116 23.13 48.18 -28.00
CA SER A 116 24.33 47.46 -28.46
C SER A 116 24.98 48.25 -29.61
N PRO A 117 26.32 48.33 -29.67
CA PRO A 117 27.05 48.81 -30.84
C PRO A 117 27.54 47.65 -31.73
N ASP A 118 27.87 47.98 -32.99
CA ASP A 118 28.14 47.03 -34.08
C ASP A 118 29.57 46.49 -34.12
N THR A 119 29.79 45.35 -34.81
CA THR A 119 30.76 45.29 -35.94
C THR A 119 30.53 44.07 -36.85
N GLU A 120 31.10 44.12 -38.07
CA GLU A 120 30.76 43.29 -39.24
C GLU A 120 31.74 42.12 -39.50
N ASN A 121 31.31 41.13 -40.29
CA ASN A 121 32.05 40.63 -41.47
C ASN A 121 31.19 39.68 -42.35
N PRO A 122 31.53 39.40 -43.62
CA PRO A 122 30.52 39.36 -44.69
C PRO A 122 30.40 38.04 -45.48
N TYR A 123 29.25 37.92 -46.17
CA TYR A 123 28.98 37.24 -47.47
C TYR A 123 29.78 35.99 -47.90
N LEU A 124 29.06 34.92 -48.28
CA LEU A 124 28.67 34.79 -49.69
C LEU A 124 27.40 33.93 -49.90
N ASP A 125 26.60 34.33 -50.90
CA ASP A 125 25.20 33.91 -51.13
C ASP A 125 25.02 32.52 -51.79
N LYS A 126 23.81 31.92 -51.61
CA LYS A 126 22.75 31.75 -52.66
C LYS A 126 21.78 30.59 -52.34
N PRO A 127 20.51 30.64 -52.82
CA PRO A 127 19.63 31.80 -53.02
C PRO A 127 18.19 31.55 -52.46
N ASP A 128 17.29 32.49 -52.73
CA ASP A 128 16.03 32.74 -52.01
C ASP A 128 14.81 31.83 -52.30
N THR A 129 13.75 32.05 -51.51
CA THR A 129 12.35 31.72 -51.86
C THR A 129 11.47 32.92 -51.53
N GLU A 130 10.82 33.51 -52.53
CA GLU A 130 10.11 34.79 -52.39
C GLU A 130 8.75 34.67 -51.67
N LYS A 131 8.44 35.72 -50.89
CA LYS A 131 7.12 36.32 -50.68
C LYS A 131 7.27 37.82 -50.99
N PRO A 132 6.17 38.57 -51.24
CA PRO A 132 5.78 39.56 -50.21
C PRO A 132 4.26 39.90 -50.19
N ALA A 133 3.93 41.08 -49.65
CA ALA A 133 2.62 41.73 -49.40
C ALA A 133 1.92 41.28 -48.10
N GLU A 134 1.79 42.11 -47.04
CA GLU A 134 1.16 43.45 -46.87
C GLU A 134 -0.37 43.36 -46.61
N LEU A 135 -1.02 44.24 -45.82
CA LEU A 135 -0.58 45.52 -45.21
C LEU A 135 -1.22 45.73 -43.80
N ASN A 136 -1.00 46.93 -43.24
CA ASN A 136 -1.27 47.39 -41.87
C ASN A 136 -2.71 47.96 -41.67
N ILE A 137 -3.01 48.47 -40.46
CA ILE A 137 -3.93 49.59 -40.09
C ILE A 137 -5.15 49.27 -39.16
N GLU A 138 -5.13 49.97 -38.02
CA GLU A 138 -6.21 50.45 -37.10
C GLU A 138 -7.08 49.54 -36.19
N LYS A 139 -7.36 50.13 -35.01
CA LYS A 139 -8.46 49.83 -34.08
C LYS A 139 -9.49 50.98 -34.18
N PRO A 140 -10.73 50.78 -33.72
CA PRO A 140 -11.14 51.56 -32.54
C PRO A 140 -11.93 50.78 -31.47
N ASN A 141 -12.09 51.43 -30.32
CA ASN A 141 -12.95 51.04 -29.19
C ASN A 141 -14.45 51.08 -29.55
N THR A 142 -15.31 50.38 -28.77
CA THR A 142 -16.25 51.02 -27.80
C THR A 142 -17.10 50.00 -27.01
N GLN A 143 -17.58 50.45 -25.85
CA GLN A 143 -18.17 49.77 -24.68
C GLN A 143 -19.56 49.10 -24.85
N LYS A 144 -19.84 48.12 -23.96
CA LYS A 144 -21.10 47.85 -23.18
C LYS A 144 -22.50 47.99 -23.85
N GLN A 145 -23.39 47.00 -23.66
CA GLN A 145 -24.41 46.98 -22.57
C GLN A 145 -25.25 45.68 -22.52
N ASN A 146 -26.10 45.54 -21.49
CA ASN A 146 -27.01 44.40 -21.23
C ASN A 146 -28.43 44.65 -21.80
N THR A 147 -29.26 43.60 -21.97
CA THR A 147 -30.73 43.71 -21.81
C THR A 147 -31.38 42.38 -21.39
N HIS A 148 -32.61 42.43 -20.85
CA HIS A 148 -33.39 41.32 -20.25
C HIS A 148 -34.53 40.81 -21.16
N GLY A 149 -35.13 39.67 -20.79
CA GLY A 149 -36.55 39.36 -21.03
C GLY A 149 -36.83 37.91 -21.49
N ALA A 150 -37.96 37.28 -21.15
CA ALA A 150 -39.03 37.63 -20.20
C ALA A 150 -39.83 36.35 -19.80
N SER A 151 -40.83 36.47 -18.91
CA SER A 151 -41.66 35.37 -18.37
C SER A 151 -43.15 35.56 -18.68
N THR A 152 -43.90 34.46 -18.79
CA THR A 152 -45.38 34.31 -18.82
C THR A 152 -45.73 32.83 -18.57
N ASP A 153 -46.84 32.35 -17.99
CA ASP A 153 -47.85 32.83 -17.04
C ASP A 153 -48.62 31.55 -16.54
N SER A 154 -48.97 31.37 -15.26
CA SER A 154 -50.18 31.84 -14.53
C SER A 154 -51.52 31.20 -15.02
N ILE A 155 -52.62 31.05 -14.25
CA ILE A 155 -53.03 31.67 -12.97
C ILE A 155 -53.48 30.57 -11.91
N PRO A 156 -54.69 30.42 -11.27
CA PRO A 156 -54.82 29.68 -9.97
C PRO A 156 -55.93 28.60 -9.84
N PHE A 157 -56.07 27.98 -8.65
CA PHE A 157 -57.36 27.97 -7.92
C PHE A 157 -57.17 27.99 -6.38
N ARG A 158 -58.13 28.58 -5.67
CA ARG A 158 -58.21 28.83 -4.21
C ARG A 158 -59.12 27.80 -3.50
N GLU A 159 -59.20 27.65 -2.18
CA GLU A 159 -58.38 28.00 -0.98
C GLU A 159 -59.20 27.58 0.26
N THR A 160 -58.58 27.04 1.32
CA THR A 160 -59.10 27.10 2.72
C THR A 160 -58.03 26.59 3.69
N ALA A 161 -58.04 27.07 4.95
CA ALA A 161 -56.85 27.06 5.80
C ALA A 161 -57.01 26.36 7.16
N ALA A 162 -55.92 25.76 7.66
CA ALA A 162 -55.58 25.71 9.09
C ALA A 162 -54.08 25.37 9.30
N ALA A 163 -53.35 26.32 9.89
CA ALA A 163 -51.94 26.32 10.34
C ALA A 163 -51.19 24.99 10.58
N GLN A 164 -49.99 24.85 9.99
CA GLN A 164 -48.78 24.32 10.66
C GLN A 164 -47.48 24.52 9.85
N LEU A 165 -46.33 24.45 10.57
CA LEU A 165 -44.92 24.46 10.11
C LEU A 165 -44.38 25.76 9.48
N PRO A 166 -43.12 26.16 9.78
CA PRO A 166 -42.40 27.18 9.02
C PRO A 166 -41.87 26.58 7.71
N GLU A 167 -42.28 27.13 6.58
CA GLU A 167 -41.94 26.58 5.26
C GLU A 167 -40.50 26.86 4.80
N ARG A 168 -40.05 26.01 3.88
CA ARG A 168 -38.70 26.01 3.29
C ARG A 168 -38.49 27.26 2.42
N LYS A 169 -37.46 28.05 2.71
CA LYS A 169 -36.84 28.92 1.70
C LYS A 169 -36.09 28.10 0.64
N GLY A 170 -35.78 28.74 -0.48
CA GLY A 170 -35.19 28.11 -1.66
C GLY A 170 -33.79 27.54 -1.44
N ARG A 171 -33.30 26.79 -2.43
CA ARG A 171 -31.96 26.21 -2.43
C ARG A 171 -30.91 27.25 -2.81
N ASP A 172 -30.61 28.16 -1.89
CA ASP A 172 -29.26 28.71 -1.85
C ASP A 172 -28.31 27.59 -1.38
N ALA A 173 -27.12 27.50 -1.99
CA ALA A 173 -26.17 26.45 -1.63
C ALA A 173 -25.55 26.77 -0.25
N MET A 174 -25.68 25.85 0.71
CA MET A 174 -24.96 25.95 1.99
C MET A 174 -23.48 26.18 1.73
N SER A 175 -22.87 27.13 2.43
CA SER A 175 -21.45 27.39 2.33
C SER A 175 -20.63 26.18 2.79
N VAL A 176 -19.42 26.02 2.24
CA VAL A 176 -18.48 24.97 2.69
C VAL A 176 -18.25 25.09 4.20
N SER A 177 -18.16 26.31 4.73
CA SER A 177 -18.10 26.60 6.17
C SER A 177 -19.30 26.12 6.99
N GLU A 178 -20.53 26.13 6.44
CA GLU A 178 -21.69 25.56 7.14
C GLU A 178 -21.68 24.03 7.07
N ILE A 179 -21.23 23.45 5.96
CA ILE A 179 -21.05 22.00 5.82
C ILE A 179 -19.97 21.49 6.78
N GLU A 180 -18.84 22.18 6.90
CA GLU A 180 -17.76 21.84 7.84
C GLU A 180 -18.21 22.02 9.30
N ASN A 181 -18.91 23.12 9.65
CA ASN A 181 -19.49 23.29 10.99
C ASN A 181 -20.50 22.18 11.34
N TYR A 182 -21.41 21.83 10.41
CA TYR A 182 -22.33 20.71 10.62
C TYR A 182 -21.59 19.37 10.72
N ARG A 183 -20.48 19.19 9.99
CA ARG A 183 -19.65 17.98 10.04
C ARG A 183 -18.90 17.86 11.38
N GLU A 184 -18.29 18.93 11.88
CA GLU A 184 -17.67 18.95 13.21
C GLU A 184 -18.72 18.72 14.30
N LEU A 185 -19.85 19.42 14.25
CA LEU A 185 -20.95 19.25 15.20
C LEU A 185 -21.57 17.84 15.14
N ILE A 186 -21.63 17.20 13.97
CA ILE A 186 -22.03 15.79 13.82
C ILE A 186 -20.96 14.84 14.36
N LEU A 187 -19.66 15.12 14.20
CA LEU A 187 -18.58 14.31 14.78
C LEU A 187 -18.48 14.46 16.31
N GLU A 188 -18.87 15.61 16.85
CA GLU A 188 -18.93 15.89 18.28
C GLU A 188 -20.19 15.29 18.94
N ASN A 189 -21.35 15.31 18.25
CA ASN A 189 -22.61 14.75 18.79
C ASN A 189 -22.80 13.26 18.48
N ILE A 190 -22.28 12.75 17.36
CA ILE A 190 -22.22 11.31 17.08
C ILE A 190 -20.85 10.83 17.52
N GLU A 191 -20.74 10.51 18.82
CA GLU A 191 -19.64 9.77 19.43
C GLU A 191 -19.53 8.35 18.82
N TYR A 192 -19.13 8.24 17.55
CA TYR A 192 -19.07 6.97 16.80
C TYR A 192 -18.15 5.96 17.49
N ASP A 193 -17.04 6.46 18.03
CA ASP A 193 -16.10 5.72 18.88
C ASP A 193 -16.78 5.06 20.08
N TYR A 194 -17.83 5.69 20.64
CA TYR A 194 -18.60 5.15 21.77
C TYR A 194 -19.75 4.24 21.30
N LEU A 195 -20.32 4.47 20.11
CA LEU A 195 -21.22 3.51 19.44
C LEU A 195 -20.50 2.20 19.05
N CYS A 196 -19.16 2.20 18.99
CA CYS A 196 -18.32 1.02 18.75
C CYS A 196 -17.74 0.38 20.02
N ARG A 197 -17.76 1.04 21.18
CA ARG A 197 -17.26 0.49 22.46
C ARG A 197 -18.27 -0.46 23.11
N GLU A 198 -17.77 -1.44 23.86
CA GLU A 198 -18.59 -2.22 24.79
C GLU A 198 -18.78 -1.45 26.12
N PHE A 199 -20.02 -1.14 26.46
CA PHE A 199 -20.35 -0.42 27.70
C PHE A 199 -20.49 -1.36 28.90
N SER A 200 -19.39 -1.65 29.59
CA SER A 200 -19.41 -2.32 30.90
C SER A 200 -19.47 -1.28 32.02
N THR A 201 -20.63 -1.16 32.67
CA THR A 201 -20.84 -0.25 33.82
C THR A 201 -20.46 -0.95 35.13
N TYR A 202 -19.58 -0.33 35.93
CA TYR A 202 -19.12 -0.91 37.21
C TYR A 202 -19.35 0.05 38.38
N ASP A 203 -20.10 -0.43 39.37
CA ASP A 203 -20.24 0.23 40.67
C ASP A 203 -19.03 -0.11 41.55
N THR A 204 -18.58 0.84 42.37
CA THR A 204 -17.56 0.59 43.40
C THR A 204 -18.26 0.36 44.74
N ILE A 205 -17.94 -0.74 45.41
CA ILE A 205 -18.44 -1.11 46.73
C ILE A 205 -17.23 -1.30 47.65
N GLU A 206 -17.28 -0.84 48.90
CA GLU A 206 -16.26 -1.21 49.89
C GLU A 206 -16.57 -2.59 50.47
N ASP A 207 -15.62 -3.53 50.37
CA ASP A 207 -15.62 -4.75 51.18
C ASP A 207 -15.35 -4.38 52.66
N ALA A 208 -15.79 -5.23 53.60
CA ALA A 208 -15.87 -4.91 55.04
C ALA A 208 -14.56 -4.51 55.74
N ASP A 209 -13.39 -4.76 55.12
CA ASP A 209 -12.07 -4.33 55.56
C ASP A 209 -11.68 -2.91 55.09
N GLY A 210 -12.64 -2.13 54.57
CA GLY A 210 -12.41 -0.76 54.07
C GLY A 210 -11.65 -0.73 52.74
N LYS A 211 -12.03 -1.60 51.81
CA LYS A 211 -11.30 -1.80 50.55
C LYS A 211 -12.23 -1.80 49.34
N GLU A 212 -12.01 -0.86 48.43
CA GLU A 212 -12.80 -0.73 47.20
C GLU A 212 -12.71 -1.97 46.29
N ARG A 213 -13.88 -2.43 45.85
CA ARG A 213 -14.07 -3.51 44.89
C ARG A 213 -15.09 -3.10 43.84
N ARG A 214 -14.72 -3.25 42.56
CA ARG A 214 -15.60 -2.92 41.44
C ARG A 214 -16.45 -4.13 41.06
N VAL A 215 -17.76 -3.92 40.94
CA VAL A 215 -18.75 -4.95 40.60
C VAL A 215 -19.53 -4.51 39.35
N LEU A 216 -19.67 -5.41 38.38
CA LEU A 216 -20.38 -5.10 37.13
C LEU A 216 -21.88 -4.93 37.41
N ASN A 217 -22.43 -3.75 37.10
CA ASN A 217 -23.87 -3.51 37.16
C ASN A 217 -24.54 -4.11 35.92
N ALA A 218 -24.84 -5.41 36.00
CA ALA A 218 -25.38 -6.19 34.89
C ALA A 218 -26.71 -5.62 34.34
N LYS A 219 -27.51 -4.92 35.16
CA LYS A 219 -28.77 -4.30 34.71
C LYS A 219 -28.50 -3.08 33.83
N GLU A 220 -27.72 -2.12 34.32
CA GLU A 220 -27.40 -0.91 33.56
C GLU A 220 -26.54 -1.22 32.32
N THR A 221 -25.62 -2.18 32.40
CA THR A 221 -24.87 -2.72 31.24
C THR A 221 -25.82 -3.29 30.18
N THR A 222 -26.84 -4.06 30.59
CA THR A 222 -27.84 -4.61 29.65
C THR A 222 -28.69 -3.51 29.02
N LEU A 223 -29.10 -2.51 29.81
CA LEU A 223 -29.95 -1.41 29.35
C LEU A 223 -29.20 -0.47 28.39
N ALA A 224 -27.93 -0.18 28.68
CA ALA A 224 -27.02 0.54 27.79
C ALA A 224 -26.82 -0.21 26.45
N ALA A 225 -26.57 -1.53 26.50
CA ALA A 225 -26.44 -2.35 25.29
C ALA A 225 -27.72 -2.35 24.43
N GLN A 226 -28.91 -2.44 25.05
CA GLN A 226 -30.19 -2.32 24.35
C GLN A 226 -30.36 -0.95 23.67
N LYS A 227 -29.95 0.15 24.33
CA LYS A 227 -29.98 1.50 23.75
C LYS A 227 -28.99 1.66 22.60
N GLN A 228 -27.75 1.15 22.75
CA GLN A 228 -26.75 1.15 21.68
C GLN A 228 -27.25 0.38 20.45
N GLN A 229 -27.89 -0.78 20.66
CA GLN A 229 -28.47 -1.56 19.56
C GLN A 229 -29.63 -0.83 18.87
N ALA A 230 -30.54 -0.21 19.64
CA ALA A 230 -31.63 0.61 19.08
C ALA A 230 -31.11 1.79 18.24
N ILE A 231 -30.01 2.43 18.64
CA ILE A 231 -29.35 3.49 17.84
C ILE A 231 -28.75 2.90 16.56
N ARG A 232 -28.05 1.76 16.64
CA ARG A 232 -27.49 1.06 15.46
C ARG A 232 -28.56 0.68 14.44
N ASP A 233 -29.71 0.20 14.89
CA ASP A 233 -30.82 -0.19 14.00
C ASP A 233 -31.56 1.03 13.43
N ALA A 234 -31.81 2.06 14.23
CA ALA A 234 -32.35 3.33 13.73
C ALA A 234 -31.42 4.00 12.70
N PHE A 235 -30.08 3.85 12.84
CA PHE A 235 -29.10 4.33 11.87
C PHE A 235 -29.12 3.51 10.57
N LYS A 236 -29.27 2.17 10.63
CA LYS A 236 -29.52 1.33 9.44
C LYS A 236 -30.78 1.80 8.71
N ASP A 237 -31.90 1.92 9.42
CA ASP A 237 -33.17 2.36 8.84
C ASP A 237 -33.04 3.76 8.20
N TRP A 238 -32.31 4.67 8.85
CA TRP A 238 -31.99 5.99 8.30
C TRP A 238 -31.14 5.94 7.02
N ILE A 239 -30.23 4.97 6.86
CA ILE A 239 -29.51 4.73 5.59
C ILE A 239 -30.47 4.22 4.52
N TRP A 240 -31.27 3.19 4.81
CA TRP A 240 -32.07 2.48 3.80
C TRP A 240 -33.36 3.22 3.38
N LYS A 241 -33.88 4.11 4.24
CA LYS A 241 -35.11 4.91 4.00
C LYS A 241 -34.97 5.97 2.89
N ASP A 242 -33.75 6.36 2.55
CA ASP A 242 -33.45 7.37 1.52
C ASP A 242 -32.71 6.71 0.34
N PRO A 243 -33.38 6.52 -0.82
CA PRO A 243 -32.80 5.85 -1.98
C PRO A 243 -31.55 6.51 -2.56
N ASP A 244 -31.42 7.84 -2.42
CA ASP A 244 -30.35 8.63 -3.03
C ASP A 244 -29.14 8.69 -2.10
N ARG A 245 -29.37 8.89 -0.80
CA ARG A 245 -28.34 8.73 0.25
C ARG A 245 -27.73 7.33 0.24
N ARG A 246 -28.56 6.30 0.11
CA ARG A 246 -28.12 4.92 -0.07
C ARG A 246 -27.22 4.77 -1.31
N GLN A 247 -27.59 5.35 -2.45
CA GLN A 247 -26.76 5.31 -3.65
C GLN A 247 -25.43 6.05 -3.48
N ALA A 248 -25.42 7.20 -2.80
CA ALA A 248 -24.21 7.95 -2.49
C ALA A 248 -23.26 7.16 -1.57
N LEU A 249 -23.78 6.63 -0.45
CA LEU A 249 -23.00 5.84 0.51
C LEU A 249 -22.49 4.51 -0.10
N VAL A 250 -23.31 3.81 -0.90
CA VAL A 250 -22.88 2.61 -1.62
C VAL A 250 -21.81 2.95 -2.66
N ARG A 251 -21.90 4.09 -3.36
CA ARG A 251 -20.84 4.53 -4.28
C ARG A 251 -19.54 4.80 -3.52
N GLN A 252 -19.61 5.62 -2.47
CA GLN A 252 -18.44 5.96 -1.65
C GLN A 252 -17.78 4.71 -1.07
N TYR A 253 -18.55 3.79 -0.47
CA TYR A 253 -18.05 2.51 0.00
C TYR A 253 -17.36 1.69 -1.10
N ASN A 254 -17.88 1.68 -2.33
CA ASN A 254 -17.22 0.99 -3.44
C ASN A 254 -15.98 1.71 -3.98
N GLU A 255 -15.87 3.03 -3.81
CA GLU A 255 -14.73 3.84 -4.26
C GLU A 255 -13.62 3.98 -3.19
N GLU A 256 -13.93 3.69 -1.92
CA GLU A 256 -13.01 3.72 -0.77
C GLU A 256 -12.62 2.32 -0.26
N MET A 257 -13.59 1.40 -0.10
CA MET A 257 -13.39 0.10 0.56
C MET A 257 -13.37 -1.09 -0.42
N ASN A 258 -14.22 -1.07 -1.45
CA ASN A 258 -14.30 -2.13 -2.47
C ASN A 258 -13.54 -1.80 -3.78
N SER A 259 -12.61 -0.85 -3.71
CA SER A 259 -11.80 -0.37 -4.84
C SER A 259 -10.60 -1.27 -5.15
N THR A 260 -10.16 -2.08 -4.18
CA THR A 260 -9.11 -3.09 -4.36
C THR A 260 -9.72 -4.43 -4.79
N ARG A 261 -9.66 -4.77 -6.09
CA ARG A 261 -9.91 -6.15 -6.55
C ARG A 261 -8.65 -7.00 -6.29
N PRO A 262 -8.72 -8.07 -5.46
CA PRO A 262 -7.59 -9.00 -5.31
C PRO A 262 -7.22 -9.65 -6.64
N ARG A 263 -5.96 -10.04 -6.81
CA ARG A 263 -5.55 -10.81 -7.98
C ARG A 263 -6.17 -12.20 -7.92
N GLU A 264 -6.98 -12.51 -8.93
CA GLU A 264 -7.48 -13.87 -9.18
C GLU A 264 -6.39 -14.71 -9.86
N TYR A 265 -6.29 -15.98 -9.46
CA TYR A 265 -5.29 -16.92 -9.97
C TYR A 265 -6.00 -18.13 -10.56
N ASP A 266 -5.97 -18.25 -11.89
CA ASP A 266 -6.39 -19.45 -12.61
C ASP A 266 -5.22 -20.45 -12.69
N GLY A 267 -5.47 -21.71 -12.34
CA GLY A 267 -4.55 -22.83 -12.51
C GLY A 267 -5.04 -23.90 -13.48
N GLY A 268 -6.15 -23.67 -14.20
CA GLY A 268 -6.77 -24.63 -15.12
C GLY A 268 -5.83 -25.12 -16.22
N HIS A 269 -4.89 -24.29 -16.66
CA HIS A 269 -3.87 -24.59 -17.68
C HIS A 269 -2.62 -25.32 -17.16
N ILE A 270 -2.47 -25.51 -15.84
CA ILE A 270 -1.25 -26.11 -15.26
C ILE A 270 -1.22 -27.62 -15.54
N THR A 271 -0.08 -28.09 -16.06
CA THR A 271 0.15 -29.49 -16.45
C THR A 271 1.16 -30.16 -15.52
N PHE A 272 0.63 -30.81 -14.48
CA PHE A 272 1.39 -31.43 -13.38
C PHE A 272 2.20 -32.65 -13.84
N GLY A 273 3.38 -32.41 -14.43
CA GLY A 273 4.27 -33.46 -14.93
C GLY A 273 4.80 -34.36 -13.82
N GLY A 274 4.65 -35.69 -13.99
CA GLY A 274 5.07 -36.69 -12.99
C GLY A 274 4.06 -36.93 -11.86
N MET A 275 2.93 -36.22 -11.83
CA MET A 275 1.84 -36.47 -10.90
C MET A 275 1.13 -37.80 -11.23
N ASN A 276 0.68 -38.49 -10.20
CA ASN A 276 -0.09 -39.73 -10.30
C ASN A 276 -1.40 -39.52 -11.09
N PRO A 277 -1.58 -40.15 -12.27
CA PRO A 277 -2.72 -39.90 -13.15
C PRO A 277 -4.06 -40.43 -12.59
N ALA A 278 -4.04 -41.23 -11.52
CA ALA A 278 -5.26 -41.64 -10.81
C ALA A 278 -5.80 -40.55 -9.87
N ILE A 279 -5.10 -39.42 -9.69
CA ILE A 279 -5.46 -38.33 -8.79
C ILE A 279 -5.75 -37.06 -9.60
N THR A 280 -7.00 -36.58 -9.53
CA THR A 280 -7.41 -35.32 -10.16
C THR A 280 -7.55 -34.22 -9.11
N LEU A 281 -6.72 -33.17 -9.21
CA LEU A 281 -6.83 -31.98 -8.36
C LEU A 281 -8.08 -31.17 -8.71
N ARG A 282 -8.80 -30.70 -7.69
CA ARG A 282 -9.97 -29.82 -7.81
C ARG A 282 -9.56 -28.43 -8.30
N GLU A 283 -10.50 -27.69 -8.85
CA GLU A 283 -10.29 -26.34 -9.39
C GLU A 283 -9.66 -25.39 -8.34
N HIS A 284 -10.19 -25.36 -7.12
CA HIS A 284 -9.64 -24.51 -6.05
C HIS A 284 -8.19 -24.87 -5.70
N GLN A 285 -7.81 -26.15 -5.79
CA GLN A 285 -6.44 -26.61 -5.53
C GLN A 285 -5.50 -26.15 -6.65
N LYS A 286 -5.93 -26.24 -7.91
CA LYS A 286 -5.17 -25.70 -9.05
C LYS A 286 -4.96 -24.19 -8.92
N ASN A 287 -5.99 -23.46 -8.53
CA ASN A 287 -5.95 -22.00 -8.37
C ASN A 287 -5.06 -21.58 -7.19
N ALA A 288 -5.05 -22.36 -6.09
CA ALA A 288 -4.09 -22.20 -5.00
C ALA A 288 -2.64 -22.48 -5.43
N ILE A 289 -2.41 -23.52 -6.25
CA ILE A 289 -1.07 -23.79 -6.80
C ILE A 289 -0.64 -22.66 -7.75
N ALA A 290 -1.54 -22.13 -8.58
CA ALA A 290 -1.29 -20.93 -9.39
C ALA A 290 -0.94 -19.70 -8.55
N HIS A 291 -1.55 -19.53 -7.37
CA HIS A 291 -1.17 -18.49 -6.41
C HIS A 291 0.28 -18.67 -5.92
N VAL A 292 0.68 -19.89 -5.53
CA VAL A 292 2.06 -20.19 -5.07
C VAL A 292 3.11 -20.10 -6.20
N LEU A 293 2.71 -20.31 -7.47
CA LEU A 293 3.60 -20.22 -8.64
C LEU A 293 3.72 -18.80 -9.21
N TYR A 294 2.67 -17.99 -9.15
CA TYR A 294 2.61 -16.67 -9.79
C TYR A 294 2.53 -15.49 -8.81
N GLY A 295 2.38 -15.76 -7.52
CA GLY A 295 2.51 -14.82 -6.41
C GLY A 295 3.86 -14.92 -5.71
N GLY A 296 4.01 -14.18 -4.60
CA GLY A 296 5.14 -14.29 -3.69
C GLY A 296 4.83 -15.19 -2.49
N ASN A 297 5.10 -14.70 -1.28
CA ASN A 297 4.69 -15.35 -0.05
C ASN A 297 3.17 -15.57 -0.04
N THR A 298 2.73 -16.83 0.01
CA THR A 298 1.32 -17.22 -0.18
C THR A 298 0.82 -17.97 1.05
N LEU A 299 -0.30 -17.52 1.63
CA LEU A 299 -0.97 -18.18 2.75
C LEU A 299 -2.14 -19.05 2.26
N LEU A 300 -2.04 -20.37 2.45
CA LEU A 300 -3.10 -21.32 2.09
C LEU A 300 -4.15 -21.44 3.21
N ALA A 301 -4.95 -20.38 3.38
CA ALA A 301 -5.98 -20.26 4.41
C ALA A 301 -7.25 -21.11 4.16
N HIS A 302 -7.11 -22.31 3.57
CA HIS A 302 -8.22 -23.24 3.33
C HIS A 302 -8.58 -24.05 4.59
N GLU A 303 -9.85 -24.49 4.66
CA GLU A 303 -10.38 -25.34 5.74
C GLU A 303 -9.62 -26.68 5.88
N VAL A 304 -9.77 -27.31 7.05
CA VAL A 304 -9.21 -28.64 7.33
C VAL A 304 -9.84 -29.67 6.38
N GLY A 305 -9.01 -30.43 5.66
CA GLY A 305 -9.45 -31.41 4.66
C GLY A 305 -9.67 -30.85 3.25
N ALA A 306 -9.51 -29.54 3.01
CA ALA A 306 -9.66 -28.94 1.68
C ALA A 306 -8.65 -29.44 0.63
N GLY A 307 -7.49 -29.94 1.07
CA GLY A 307 -6.44 -30.52 0.21
C GLY A 307 -5.07 -29.83 0.27
N LYS A 308 -4.81 -28.97 1.26
CA LYS A 308 -3.59 -28.17 1.44
C LYS A 308 -2.27 -28.94 1.24
N THR A 309 -2.18 -30.17 1.75
CA THR A 309 -1.01 -31.05 1.53
C THR A 309 -0.70 -31.26 0.05
N PHE A 310 -1.70 -31.55 -0.78
CA PHE A 310 -1.53 -31.71 -2.22
C PHE A 310 -1.28 -30.38 -2.94
N GLU A 311 -1.87 -29.28 -2.45
CA GLU A 311 -1.58 -27.93 -2.96
C GLU A 311 -0.09 -27.59 -2.78
N MET A 312 0.46 -27.81 -1.58
CA MET A 312 1.87 -27.54 -1.27
C MET A 312 2.82 -28.50 -2.02
N VAL A 313 2.53 -29.80 -2.08
CA VAL A 313 3.36 -30.78 -2.81
C VAL A 313 3.37 -30.51 -4.31
N ALA A 314 2.21 -30.30 -4.94
CA ALA A 314 2.15 -30.03 -6.37
C ALA A 314 2.78 -28.67 -6.72
N ALA A 315 2.61 -27.65 -5.87
CA ALA A 315 3.30 -26.38 -6.05
C ALA A 315 4.83 -26.51 -5.96
N ALA A 316 5.36 -27.33 -5.05
CA ALA A 316 6.81 -27.57 -4.95
C ALA A 316 7.37 -28.29 -6.19
N MET A 317 6.72 -29.39 -6.61
CA MET A 317 7.15 -30.17 -7.77
C MET A 317 7.05 -29.36 -9.07
N GLU A 318 5.96 -28.60 -9.26
CA GLU A 318 5.81 -27.71 -10.41
C GLU A 318 6.79 -26.53 -10.35
N SER A 319 7.10 -25.99 -9.17
CA SER A 319 8.15 -24.97 -9.00
C SER A 319 9.52 -25.50 -9.44
N LYS A 320 9.90 -26.73 -9.06
CA LYS A 320 11.17 -27.35 -9.51
C LYS A 320 11.13 -27.65 -11.02
N ARG A 321 10.02 -28.15 -11.55
CA ARG A 321 9.83 -28.44 -12.98
C ARG A 321 9.91 -27.19 -13.87
N LEU A 322 9.46 -26.04 -13.37
CA LEU A 322 9.53 -24.74 -14.05
C LEU A 322 10.83 -23.96 -13.77
N GLY A 323 11.74 -24.49 -12.94
CA GLY A 323 13.00 -23.83 -12.56
C GLY A 323 12.85 -22.65 -11.59
N LEU A 324 11.68 -22.49 -10.95
CA LEU A 324 11.37 -21.44 -9.97
C LEU A 324 11.96 -21.71 -8.57
N CYS A 325 12.40 -22.95 -8.32
CA CYS A 325 13.23 -23.36 -7.20
C CYS A 325 14.03 -24.61 -7.56
N GLN A 326 15.05 -24.94 -6.78
CA GLN A 326 15.86 -26.15 -6.92
C GLN A 326 15.63 -27.15 -5.78
N LYS A 327 15.38 -26.68 -4.55
CA LYS A 327 15.34 -27.52 -3.35
C LYS A 327 14.30 -27.03 -2.34
N SER A 328 13.13 -27.67 -2.34
CA SER A 328 12.05 -27.35 -1.41
C SER A 328 12.25 -28.01 -0.03
N LEU A 329 12.01 -27.28 1.05
CA LEU A 329 11.92 -27.81 2.42
C LEU A 329 10.49 -27.68 2.94
N PHE A 330 9.95 -28.78 3.46
CA PHE A 330 8.66 -28.86 4.13
C PHE A 330 8.89 -28.99 5.63
N VAL A 331 8.39 -28.02 6.40
CA VAL A 331 8.42 -28.02 7.86
C VAL A 331 7.02 -28.34 8.37
N VAL A 332 6.87 -29.43 9.11
CA VAL A 332 5.57 -30.03 9.46
C VAL A 332 5.51 -30.47 10.93
N PRO A 333 4.32 -30.76 11.48
CA PRO A 333 4.20 -31.34 12.81
C PRO A 333 5.02 -32.62 12.97
N ASN A 334 5.83 -32.71 14.05
CA ASN A 334 6.84 -33.76 14.24
C ASN A 334 6.31 -35.22 14.22
N HIS A 335 5.00 -35.40 14.33
CA HIS A 335 4.31 -36.69 14.33
C HIS A 335 3.66 -37.03 12.96
N LEU A 336 3.64 -36.08 12.02
CA LEU A 336 3.06 -36.23 10.69
C LEU A 336 4.10 -36.39 9.58
N THR A 337 5.41 -36.37 9.88
CA THR A 337 6.49 -36.44 8.86
C THR A 337 6.39 -37.68 7.96
N GLU A 338 6.06 -38.84 8.52
CA GLU A 338 5.89 -40.10 7.78
C GLU A 338 4.59 -40.11 6.96
N GLN A 339 3.52 -39.48 7.46
CA GLN A 339 2.26 -39.31 6.72
C GLN A 339 2.43 -38.33 5.55
N TRP A 340 3.11 -37.19 5.78
CA TRP A 340 3.46 -36.22 4.75
C TRP A 340 4.30 -36.85 3.64
N ALA A 341 5.31 -37.67 3.98
CA ALA A 341 6.09 -38.43 3.00
C ALA A 341 5.23 -39.41 2.19
N SER A 342 4.28 -40.08 2.86
CA SER A 342 3.35 -41.02 2.21
C SER A 342 2.40 -40.33 1.24
N GLU A 343 1.82 -39.19 1.61
CA GLU A 343 0.96 -38.39 0.73
C GLU A 343 1.75 -37.71 -0.40
N PHE A 344 3.01 -37.32 -0.16
CA PHE A 344 3.91 -36.81 -1.21
C PHE A 344 4.13 -37.87 -2.29
N LEU A 345 4.56 -39.08 -1.91
CA LEU A 345 4.81 -40.18 -2.86
C LEU A 345 3.52 -40.73 -3.48
N ARG A 346 2.39 -40.63 -2.80
CA ARG A 346 1.07 -40.95 -3.38
C ARG A 346 0.72 -40.02 -4.54
N LEU A 347 1.07 -38.73 -4.44
CA LEU A 347 0.83 -37.72 -5.47
C LEU A 347 1.92 -37.70 -6.55
N TYR A 348 3.20 -37.91 -6.19
CA TYR A 348 4.35 -37.97 -7.09
C TYR A 348 5.22 -39.21 -6.79
N PRO A 349 4.89 -40.39 -7.35
CA PRO A 349 5.53 -41.66 -6.98
C PRO A 349 7.03 -41.78 -7.28
N SER A 350 7.55 -40.91 -8.16
CA SER A 350 8.96 -40.93 -8.58
C SER A 350 9.82 -39.84 -7.92
N ALA A 351 9.28 -39.07 -6.97
CA ALA A 351 10.00 -37.95 -6.35
C ALA A 351 11.08 -38.43 -5.37
N ASN A 352 12.29 -37.87 -5.48
CA ASN A 352 13.40 -38.17 -4.59
C ASN A 352 13.31 -37.30 -3.32
N ILE A 353 12.62 -37.80 -2.29
CA ILE A 353 12.42 -37.07 -1.03
C ILE A 353 13.34 -37.52 0.10
N LEU A 354 13.80 -36.57 0.93
CA LEU A 354 14.54 -36.84 2.15
C LEU A 354 13.69 -36.54 3.40
N VAL A 355 13.36 -37.57 4.17
CA VAL A 355 12.55 -37.44 5.40
C VAL A 355 13.43 -37.50 6.64
N THR A 356 13.21 -36.61 7.61
CA THR A 356 13.90 -36.64 8.92
C THR A 356 13.37 -37.73 9.85
N THR A 357 14.26 -38.46 10.52
CA THR A 357 13.92 -39.26 11.71
C THR A 357 14.37 -38.54 12.99
N LYS A 358 13.88 -38.99 14.15
CA LYS A 358 14.33 -38.47 15.46
C LYS A 358 15.85 -38.63 15.68
N LYS A 359 16.47 -39.66 15.10
CA LYS A 359 17.90 -39.99 15.26
C LYS A 359 18.82 -39.03 14.50
N ASP A 360 18.36 -38.48 13.37
CA ASP A 360 19.16 -37.60 12.51
C ASP A 360 19.56 -36.29 13.20
N PHE A 361 18.80 -35.85 14.21
CA PHE A 361 19.04 -34.60 14.96
C PHE A 361 19.66 -34.81 16.35
N GLU A 362 20.05 -36.04 16.69
CA GLU A 362 20.97 -36.31 17.79
C GLU A 362 22.31 -35.59 17.54
N THR A 363 22.98 -35.14 18.60
CA THR A 363 24.11 -34.20 18.51
C THR A 363 25.24 -34.64 17.58
N HIS A 364 25.50 -35.96 17.49
CA HIS A 364 26.52 -36.53 16.63
C HIS A 364 26.07 -36.71 15.16
N ASN A 365 24.76 -36.88 14.92
CA ASN A 365 24.20 -37.10 13.57
C ASN A 365 23.85 -35.79 12.85
N ARG A 366 23.48 -34.73 13.57
CA ARG A 366 22.96 -33.48 12.99
C ARG A 366 23.88 -32.89 11.91
N LYS A 367 25.20 -32.84 12.14
CA LYS A 367 26.18 -32.37 11.14
C LYS A 367 26.12 -33.21 9.85
N LYS A 368 26.06 -34.54 9.97
CA LYS A 368 25.99 -35.48 8.85
C LYS A 368 24.65 -35.38 8.10
N PHE A 369 23.54 -35.15 8.80
CA PHE A 369 22.23 -34.98 8.18
C PHE A 369 22.12 -33.64 7.41
N CYS A 370 22.53 -32.53 8.02
CA CYS A 370 22.55 -31.24 7.33
C CYS A 370 23.51 -31.26 6.11
N ALA A 371 24.67 -31.92 6.23
CA ALA A 371 25.56 -32.13 5.08
C ALA A 371 24.90 -32.95 3.96
N ARG A 372 24.13 -34.00 4.27
CA ARG A 372 23.34 -34.75 3.26
C ARG A 372 22.33 -33.86 2.55
N ILE A 373 21.60 -32.99 3.25
CA ILE A 373 20.70 -32.01 2.62
C ILE A 373 21.48 -31.10 1.68
N ALA A 374 22.62 -30.57 2.13
CA ALA A 374 23.44 -29.64 1.35
C ALA A 374 23.92 -30.26 0.02
N THR A 375 24.52 -31.46 0.08
CA THR A 375 25.17 -32.10 -1.08
C THR A 375 24.23 -32.98 -1.92
N GLY A 376 23.03 -33.30 -1.44
CA GLY A 376 22.08 -34.14 -2.16
C GLY A 376 21.16 -33.33 -3.08
N ASP A 377 20.97 -33.81 -4.31
CA ASP A 377 19.84 -33.43 -5.15
C ASP A 377 18.61 -34.20 -4.66
N TYR A 378 17.66 -33.46 -4.09
CA TYR A 378 16.37 -33.95 -3.63
C TYR A 378 15.29 -33.04 -4.21
N ASP A 379 14.11 -33.59 -4.47
CA ASP A 379 12.95 -32.79 -4.93
C ASP A 379 12.30 -32.06 -3.75
N ALA A 380 12.24 -32.73 -2.60
CA ALA A 380 11.83 -32.14 -1.34
C ALA A 380 12.55 -32.77 -0.13
N ILE A 381 12.73 -31.96 0.91
CA ILE A 381 13.11 -32.42 2.25
C ILE A 381 11.89 -32.24 3.17
N ILE A 382 11.58 -33.24 4.00
CA ILE A 382 10.46 -33.20 4.96
C ILE A 382 11.01 -33.27 6.38
N MET A 383 10.67 -32.29 7.21
CA MET A 383 11.30 -32.01 8.50
C MET A 383 10.27 -31.65 9.58
N GLY A 384 10.44 -32.16 10.81
CA GLY A 384 9.64 -31.73 11.95
C GLY A 384 10.01 -30.34 12.47
N HIS A 385 9.05 -29.54 12.94
CA HIS A 385 9.28 -28.21 13.57
C HIS A 385 10.46 -28.21 14.57
N SER A 386 10.49 -29.18 15.48
CA SER A 386 11.50 -29.26 16.55
C SER A 386 12.90 -29.69 16.06
N GLN A 387 13.03 -30.03 14.77
CA GLN A 387 14.30 -30.30 14.09
C GLN A 387 14.71 -29.06 13.29
N PHE A 388 13.76 -28.41 12.62
CA PHE A 388 13.96 -27.14 11.93
C PHE A 388 14.50 -26.05 12.87
N GLU A 389 13.91 -25.89 14.06
CA GLU A 389 14.36 -24.99 15.13
C GLU A 389 15.80 -25.25 15.63
N LYS A 390 16.38 -26.43 15.32
CA LYS A 390 17.76 -26.81 15.70
C LYS A 390 18.77 -26.54 14.58
N ILE A 391 18.34 -25.99 13.45
CA ILE A 391 19.21 -25.52 12.38
C ILE A 391 19.54 -24.05 12.66
N PRO A 392 20.81 -23.68 12.92
CA PRO A 392 21.18 -22.30 13.12
C PRO A 392 21.21 -21.57 11.77
N ILE A 393 20.73 -20.33 11.75
CA ILE A 393 21.08 -19.37 10.70
C ILE A 393 22.57 -18.97 10.78
N SER A 394 23.12 -18.47 9.69
CA SER A 394 24.51 -17.99 9.59
C SER A 394 24.86 -16.97 10.67
N ARG A 395 26.15 -16.90 11.02
CA ARG A 395 26.65 -15.91 11.97
C ARG A 395 26.44 -14.48 11.47
N GLU A 396 26.68 -14.22 10.18
CA GLU A 396 26.32 -12.94 9.54
C GLU A 396 24.81 -12.66 9.66
N ARG A 397 23.98 -13.69 9.47
CA ARG A 397 22.56 -13.74 9.79
C ARG A 397 22.26 -13.16 11.18
N GLN A 398 22.87 -13.77 12.20
CA GLN A 398 22.69 -13.44 13.61
C GLN A 398 23.23 -12.06 13.99
N GLU A 399 24.42 -11.69 13.53
CA GLU A 399 25.03 -10.38 13.77
C GLU A 399 24.18 -9.25 13.17
N ARG A 400 23.68 -9.42 11.93
CA ARG A 400 22.73 -8.48 11.31
C ARG A 400 21.44 -8.37 12.13
N LEU A 401 20.77 -9.48 12.45
CA LEU A 401 19.50 -9.42 13.20
C LEU A 401 19.66 -8.78 14.59
N LEU A 402 20.79 -9.01 15.28
CA LEU A 402 21.10 -8.34 16.54
C LEU A 402 21.34 -6.83 16.34
N GLN A 403 22.07 -6.44 15.31
CA GLN A 403 22.29 -5.04 14.98
C GLN A 403 20.97 -4.33 14.64
N GLU A 404 20.11 -4.95 13.83
CA GLU A 404 18.80 -4.39 13.45
C GLU A 404 17.89 -4.17 14.67
N GLN A 405 17.94 -5.08 15.67
CA GLN A 405 17.24 -4.90 16.96
C GLN A 405 17.88 -3.82 17.85
N ILE A 406 19.21 -3.67 17.83
CA ILE A 406 19.92 -2.59 18.54
C ILE A 406 19.56 -1.23 17.94
N ASP A 407 19.50 -1.12 16.61
CA ASP A 407 19.13 0.09 15.90
C ASP A 407 17.66 0.47 16.19
N GLU A 408 16.74 -0.50 16.10
CA GLU A 408 15.33 -0.33 16.48
C GLU A 408 15.17 0.25 17.90
N ILE A 409 15.83 -0.35 18.90
CA ILE A 409 15.74 0.12 20.28
C ILE A 409 16.44 1.47 20.45
N THR A 410 17.52 1.74 19.71
CA THR A 410 18.21 3.04 19.73
C THR A 410 17.31 4.16 19.20
N GLU A 411 16.64 3.94 18.07
CA GLU A 411 15.66 4.88 17.53
C GLU A 411 14.45 5.04 18.46
N GLY A 412 13.96 3.95 19.07
CA GLY A 412 12.88 3.99 20.07
C GLY A 412 13.25 4.81 21.31
N ILE A 413 14.49 4.71 21.80
CA ILE A 413 15.01 5.56 22.89
C ILE A 413 15.03 7.04 22.48
N ALA A 414 15.43 7.34 21.24
CA ALA A 414 15.43 8.72 20.73
C ALA A 414 14.00 9.28 20.60
N GLU A 415 13.04 8.50 20.11
CA GLU A 415 11.63 8.89 20.00
C GLU A 415 10.98 9.12 21.37
N VAL A 416 11.26 8.27 22.37
CA VAL A 416 10.79 8.48 23.76
C VAL A 416 11.39 9.74 24.37
N LYS A 417 12.68 10.01 24.13
CA LYS A 417 13.35 11.22 24.63
C LYS A 417 12.82 12.50 23.96
N TYR A 418 12.51 12.44 22.66
CA TYR A 418 11.94 13.57 21.91
C TYR A 418 10.49 13.86 22.32
N SER A 419 9.66 12.83 22.52
CA SER A 419 8.24 12.95 22.89
C SER A 419 7.98 13.25 24.38
N GLY A 420 9.03 13.54 25.17
CA GLY A 420 8.90 13.82 26.60
C GLY A 420 8.48 12.60 27.45
N GLY A 421 8.66 11.39 26.91
CA GLY A 421 8.20 10.14 27.53
C GLY A 421 8.92 9.77 28.84
N GLU A 422 8.26 8.94 29.63
CA GLU A 422 8.66 8.61 31.00
C GLU A 422 10.10 8.07 31.10
N ARG A 423 10.90 8.62 32.03
CA ARG A 423 12.28 8.17 32.33
C ARG A 423 12.38 6.68 32.66
N PHE A 424 11.34 6.07 33.22
CA PHE A 424 11.28 4.64 33.51
C PHE A 424 11.35 3.80 32.22
N THR A 425 10.60 4.20 31.20
CA THR A 425 10.54 3.55 29.88
C THR A 425 11.89 3.64 29.16
N VAL A 426 12.52 4.82 29.18
CA VAL A 426 13.89 5.01 28.66
C VAL A 426 14.86 4.03 29.29
N LYS A 427 14.85 3.92 30.64
CA LYS A 427 15.76 3.06 31.40
C LYS A 427 15.54 1.56 31.12
N GLN A 428 14.30 1.14 30.80
CA GLN A 428 14.03 -0.22 30.36
C GLN A 428 14.62 -0.49 28.97
N LEU A 429 14.37 0.40 27.99
CA LEU A 429 14.91 0.27 26.63
C LEU A 429 16.45 0.29 26.62
N GLU A 430 17.09 1.20 27.37
CA GLU A 430 18.55 1.26 27.50
C GLU A 430 19.14 -0.03 28.11
N ARG A 431 18.44 -0.67 29.05
CA ARG A 431 18.84 -1.99 29.58
C ARG A 431 18.71 -3.10 28.54
N THR A 432 17.66 -3.08 27.71
CA THR A 432 17.47 -4.06 26.63
C THR A 432 18.51 -3.88 25.54
N LYS A 433 18.80 -2.63 25.11
CA LYS A 433 19.89 -2.31 24.19
C LYS A 433 21.22 -2.88 24.67
N LYS A 434 21.63 -2.59 25.91
CA LYS A 434 22.89 -3.11 26.48
C LYS A 434 22.93 -4.65 26.57
N SER A 435 21.78 -5.31 26.71
CA SER A 435 21.67 -6.77 26.67
C SER A 435 21.89 -7.33 25.26
N LEU A 436 21.44 -6.64 24.21
CA LEU A 436 21.71 -7.01 22.82
C LEU A 436 23.14 -6.70 22.40
N GLU A 437 23.68 -5.54 22.78
CA GLU A 437 25.07 -5.16 22.52
C GLU A 437 26.05 -6.20 23.10
N ALA A 438 25.83 -6.63 24.35
CA ALA A 438 26.64 -7.68 24.98
C ALA A 438 26.46 -9.09 24.34
N ARG A 439 25.33 -9.34 23.66
CA ARG A 439 25.14 -10.56 22.85
C ARG A 439 25.89 -10.48 21.52
N LEU A 440 25.86 -9.32 20.87
CA LEU A 440 26.58 -9.06 19.62
C LEU A 440 28.10 -9.11 19.84
N GLU A 441 28.62 -8.44 20.86
CA GLU A 441 30.03 -8.50 21.27
C GLU A 441 30.47 -9.94 21.56
N LYS A 442 29.66 -10.71 22.31
CA LYS A 442 29.94 -12.12 22.58
C LYS A 442 29.96 -12.97 21.30
N LEU A 443 29.00 -12.77 20.41
CA LEU A 443 28.92 -13.48 19.12
C LEU A 443 30.12 -13.13 18.22
N GLN A 444 30.56 -11.88 18.25
CA GLN A 444 31.73 -11.39 17.53
C GLN A 444 33.03 -12.00 18.07
N ALA A 445 33.16 -12.08 19.40
CA ALA A 445 34.33 -12.65 20.09
C ALA A 445 34.40 -14.19 20.06
N GLU A 446 33.29 -14.89 19.84
CA GLU A 446 33.29 -16.35 19.71
C GLU A 446 34.03 -16.77 18.43
N SER A 447 34.94 -17.75 18.52
CA SER A 447 35.69 -18.20 17.34
C SER A 447 34.80 -18.95 16.34
N ARG A 448 35.11 -18.83 15.05
CA ARG A 448 34.35 -19.47 13.97
C ARG A 448 34.39 -21.00 14.14
N LYS A 449 33.22 -21.61 14.37
CA LYS A 449 33.04 -23.06 14.50
C LYS A 449 32.63 -23.67 13.15
N ASP A 450 33.60 -24.06 12.34
CA ASP A 450 33.38 -24.70 11.03
C ASP A 450 32.74 -26.11 11.09
N ASP A 451 32.43 -26.61 12.30
CA ASP A 451 31.68 -27.85 12.50
C ASP A 451 30.16 -27.73 12.30
N VAL A 452 29.62 -26.52 12.18
CA VAL A 452 28.17 -26.28 12.20
C VAL A 452 27.65 -25.90 10.82
N VAL A 453 26.85 -26.78 10.21
CA VAL A 453 26.12 -26.48 8.97
C VAL A 453 24.95 -25.53 9.27
N THR A 454 24.88 -24.38 8.61
CA THR A 454 23.80 -23.39 8.80
C THR A 454 22.66 -23.57 7.80
N PHE A 455 21.52 -22.91 8.04
CA PHE A 455 20.34 -23.00 7.17
C PHE A 455 20.65 -22.64 5.71
N GLU A 456 21.40 -21.58 5.49
CA GLU A 456 21.79 -21.09 4.16
C GLU A 456 22.70 -22.11 3.43
N GLN A 457 23.52 -22.85 4.18
CA GLN A 457 24.40 -23.89 3.63
C GLN A 457 23.65 -25.17 3.22
N LEU A 458 22.37 -25.33 3.57
CA LEU A 458 21.54 -26.42 3.07
C LEU A 458 21.20 -26.25 1.58
N GLY A 459 21.31 -25.03 1.04
CA GLY A 459 20.91 -24.71 -0.33
C GLY A 459 19.41 -24.91 -0.57
N VAL A 460 18.59 -24.62 0.45
CA VAL A 460 17.12 -24.59 0.35
C VAL A 460 16.69 -23.22 -0.13
N ASP A 461 15.92 -23.17 -1.22
CA ASP A 461 15.48 -21.92 -1.87
C ASP A 461 13.95 -21.74 -1.89
N ARG A 462 13.18 -22.75 -1.45
CA ARG A 462 11.74 -22.63 -1.23
C ARG A 462 11.32 -23.34 0.06
N LEU A 463 10.56 -22.65 0.91
CA LEU A 463 10.11 -23.14 2.22
C LEU A 463 8.58 -23.28 2.23
N PHE A 464 8.11 -24.45 2.62
CA PHE A 464 6.71 -24.76 2.86
C PHE A 464 6.54 -25.08 4.35
N VAL A 465 5.59 -24.43 5.02
CA VAL A 465 5.35 -24.61 6.45
C VAL A 465 3.89 -25.02 6.66
N ASP A 466 3.68 -26.23 7.16
CA ASP A 466 2.39 -26.70 7.65
C ASP A 466 2.15 -26.15 9.07
N GLU A 467 0.90 -25.93 9.44
CA GLU A 467 0.51 -25.27 10.71
C GLU A 467 1.32 -23.99 11.05
N ALA A 468 1.52 -23.14 10.02
CA ALA A 468 2.32 -21.91 10.08
C ALA A 468 1.89 -20.89 11.17
N HIS A 469 0.67 -21.02 11.72
CA HIS A 469 0.19 -20.21 12.85
C HIS A 469 1.11 -20.29 14.09
N ASN A 470 1.84 -21.39 14.26
CA ASN A 470 2.86 -21.55 15.30
C ASN A 470 4.05 -20.58 15.14
N TYR A 471 4.13 -19.86 14.01
CA TYR A 471 5.14 -18.85 13.69
C TYR A 471 4.52 -17.47 13.38
N ASP A 472 3.26 -17.20 13.74
CA ASP A 472 2.54 -15.95 13.38
C ASP A 472 3.30 -14.66 13.74
N SER A 473 4.12 -14.69 14.80
CA SER A 473 5.01 -13.59 15.22
C SER A 473 6.13 -13.24 14.23
N THR A 474 6.22 -13.96 13.10
CA THR A 474 7.11 -13.67 11.96
C THR A 474 6.37 -13.28 10.68
N VAL A 475 5.04 -13.46 10.62
CA VAL A 475 4.21 -13.10 9.46
C VAL A 475 3.73 -11.65 9.56
N TYR A 476 3.38 -11.22 10.77
CA TYR A 476 3.05 -9.84 11.12
C TYR A 476 3.99 -9.33 12.20
N PRO A 477 4.22 -8.00 12.32
CA PRO A 477 4.90 -7.45 13.47
C PRO A 477 4.11 -7.80 14.74
N PRO A 478 4.72 -8.38 15.80
CA PRO A 478 4.00 -8.84 17.00
C PRO A 478 3.54 -7.67 17.88
N LEU A 479 2.54 -6.92 17.42
CA LEU A 479 2.02 -5.68 18.02
C LEU A 479 1.43 -5.89 19.43
N GLU A 480 1.01 -7.10 19.79
CA GLU A 480 0.43 -7.40 21.11
C GLU A 480 1.43 -7.21 22.27
N ASN A 481 2.71 -7.50 22.03
CA ASN A 481 3.78 -7.31 23.02
C ASN A 481 4.36 -5.89 23.00
N VAL A 482 3.91 -5.03 22.09
CA VAL A 482 4.36 -3.64 21.95
C VAL A 482 3.41 -2.72 22.71
N PRO A 483 3.84 -2.00 23.76
CA PRO A 483 2.99 -1.06 24.48
C PRO A 483 2.34 -0.06 23.52
N ARG A 484 1.01 0.15 23.59
CA ARG A 484 0.20 0.85 22.56
C ARG A 484 0.85 2.10 21.96
N ARG A 485 1.52 2.93 22.77
CA ARG A 485 2.29 4.13 22.37
C ARG A 485 3.41 3.91 21.34
N PHE A 486 3.88 2.68 21.13
CA PHE A 486 4.94 2.33 20.17
C PHE A 486 4.43 1.48 18.99
N SER A 487 3.16 1.07 19.00
CA SER A 487 2.57 0.21 17.96
C SER A 487 2.71 0.79 16.54
N ILE A 488 2.53 2.11 16.40
CA ILE A 488 2.64 2.82 15.12
C ILE A 488 4.09 2.80 14.61
N SER A 489 5.07 3.15 15.44
CA SER A 489 6.49 3.18 15.08
C SER A 489 7.01 1.79 14.70
N HIS A 490 6.66 0.76 15.46
CA HIS A 490 7.01 -0.63 15.20
C HIS A 490 6.38 -1.16 13.90
N ARG A 491 5.08 -0.88 13.66
CA ARG A 491 4.42 -1.19 12.38
C ARG A 491 5.11 -0.48 11.20
N ASN A 492 5.40 0.81 11.35
CA ASN A 492 6.04 1.60 10.29
C ASN A 492 7.46 1.11 9.96
N ARG A 493 8.24 0.68 10.96
CA ARG A 493 9.55 0.03 10.73
C ARG A 493 9.40 -1.29 9.98
N TRP A 494 8.48 -2.16 10.38
CA TRP A 494 8.21 -3.42 9.67
C TRP A 494 7.79 -3.19 8.21
N MET A 495 7.00 -2.14 7.92
CA MET A 495 6.67 -1.77 6.53
C MET A 495 7.91 -1.35 5.74
N VAL A 496 8.80 -0.54 6.33
CA VAL A 496 10.08 -0.13 5.70
C VAL A 496 11.01 -1.34 5.47
N GLU A 497 11.07 -2.27 6.41
CA GLU A 497 11.90 -3.48 6.28
C GLU A 497 11.36 -4.42 5.19
N SER A 498 10.04 -4.53 5.07
CA SER A 498 9.34 -5.40 4.11
C SER A 498 9.20 -4.82 2.70
N ALA A 499 9.34 -3.50 2.53
CA ALA A 499 9.23 -2.83 1.22
C ALA A 499 10.59 -2.71 0.52
N ASP A 500 10.66 -3.00 -0.78
CA ASP A 500 11.88 -2.81 -1.58
C ASP A 500 12.17 -1.32 -1.87
N VAL A 501 11.10 -0.54 -2.11
CA VAL A 501 11.12 0.90 -2.36
C VAL A 501 10.30 1.62 -1.29
N VAL A 502 10.82 2.72 -0.76
CA VAL A 502 10.15 3.58 0.24
C VAL A 502 9.92 4.97 -0.36
N VAL A 503 8.67 5.26 -0.71
CA VAL A 503 8.22 6.59 -1.14
C VAL A 503 7.89 7.43 0.11
N ALA A 504 8.47 8.63 0.22
CA ALA A 504 8.38 9.43 1.44
C ALA A 504 8.19 10.93 1.16
N TYR A 505 7.06 11.47 1.64
CA TYR A 505 6.79 12.90 1.69
C TYR A 505 6.83 13.37 3.15
N VAL A 506 7.93 13.99 3.56
CA VAL A 506 8.26 14.29 4.97
C VAL A 506 8.62 15.76 5.11
N LEU A 507 7.66 16.58 5.57
CA LEU A 507 7.79 18.04 5.63
C LEU A 507 8.65 18.55 6.80
N HIS A 508 8.89 17.74 7.83
CA HIS A 508 9.67 18.10 9.01
C HIS A 508 10.63 16.95 9.38
N ASP A 509 11.69 17.25 10.11
CA ASP A 509 12.71 16.29 10.57
C ASP A 509 12.27 15.47 11.81
N TRP A 510 11.13 15.83 12.41
CA TRP A 510 10.55 15.23 13.61
C TRP A 510 9.22 14.50 13.36
N GLY A 511 8.79 13.72 14.35
CA GLY A 511 7.57 12.91 14.29
C GLY A 511 7.73 11.57 13.55
N GLY A 512 6.74 10.68 13.72
CA GLY A 512 6.85 9.29 13.29
C GLY A 512 7.13 9.08 11.79
N ALA A 513 6.65 9.97 10.91
CA ALA A 513 6.97 9.92 9.48
C ALA A 513 8.46 10.21 9.20
N ALA A 514 9.05 11.16 9.90
CA ALA A 514 10.48 11.47 9.80
C ALA A 514 11.36 10.38 10.42
N THR A 515 10.92 9.77 11.53
CA THR A 515 11.53 8.55 12.08
C THR A 515 11.49 7.40 11.05
N THR A 516 10.35 7.20 10.38
CA THR A 516 10.17 6.16 9.35
C THR A 516 11.12 6.35 8.16
N LEU A 517 11.25 7.59 7.66
CA LEU A 517 12.20 7.93 6.59
C LEU A 517 13.67 7.81 7.04
N ARG A 518 14.01 8.18 8.29
CA ARG A 518 15.36 7.97 8.85
C ARG A 518 15.71 6.48 8.94
N CYS A 519 14.76 5.64 9.35
CA CYS A 519 14.92 4.19 9.37
C CYS A 519 15.15 3.64 7.96
N ALA A 520 14.38 4.09 6.96
CA ALA A 520 14.59 3.72 5.56
C ALA A 520 15.99 4.13 5.04
N LYS A 521 16.43 5.38 5.32
CA LYS A 521 17.77 5.86 4.92
C LYS A 521 18.88 5.02 5.57
N GLN A 522 18.73 4.58 6.83
CA GLN A 522 19.67 3.64 7.49
C GLN A 522 19.67 2.24 6.85
N LYS A 523 18.50 1.68 6.58
CA LYS A 523 18.31 0.36 5.94
C LYS A 523 18.74 0.31 4.47
N LYS A 524 19.23 1.42 3.90
CA LYS A 524 19.66 1.57 2.49
C LYS A 524 18.60 1.13 1.48
N LYS A 525 17.33 1.33 1.79
CA LYS A 525 16.22 1.09 0.85
C LYS A 525 16.30 2.06 -0.32
N GLN A 526 15.74 1.70 -1.46
CA GLN A 526 15.55 2.66 -2.55
C GLN A 526 14.50 3.68 -2.10
N ILE A 527 14.89 4.96 -2.02
CA ILE A 527 14.04 6.00 -1.42
C ILE A 527 13.71 7.07 -2.43
N ILE A 528 12.42 7.32 -2.60
CA ILE A 528 11.88 8.43 -3.39
C ILE A 528 11.43 9.49 -2.37
N SER A 529 12.31 10.46 -2.11
CA SER A 529 12.17 11.48 -1.04
C SER A 529 11.97 12.86 -1.63
N TYR A 530 10.73 13.37 -1.55
CA TYR A 530 10.32 14.67 -2.12
C TYR A 530 10.80 15.89 -1.30
N ARG A 531 12.03 15.87 -0.78
CA ARG A 531 12.51 16.94 0.12
C ARG A 531 13.99 17.32 0.03
N ASP A 532 14.81 16.58 -0.71
CA ASP A 532 16.26 16.76 -0.72
C ASP A 532 16.74 17.74 -1.83
N GLU A 533 16.18 18.97 -1.91
CA GLU A 533 16.77 20.06 -2.75
C GLU A 533 16.58 21.51 -2.24
N MET A 534 16.50 21.72 -0.91
CA MET A 534 16.86 23.01 -0.29
C MET A 534 17.67 22.76 0.98
N GLY A 535 18.95 23.09 0.95
CA GLY A 535 19.89 22.88 2.06
C GLY A 535 20.32 24.18 2.74
N SER A 536 20.66 24.04 4.04
CA SER A 536 21.31 25.01 4.94
C SER A 536 20.70 26.41 5.04
#